data_AF-A0A5B0FLC6-F1
#
_entry.id   AF-A0A5B0FLC6-F1
#
_cell.length_a   1.000
_cell.length_b   1.000
_cell.length_c   1.000
_cell.angle_alpha   90.00
_cell.angle_beta   90.00
_cell.angle_gamma   90.00
#
_symmetry.space_group_name_H-M   'P 1'
#
loop_
_entity.id
_entity.type
_entity.pdbx_description
1 polymer ?
#
loop_
_entity_poly.entity_id
_entity_poly.type
_entity_poly.pdbx_seq_one_letter_code
_entity_poly.pdbx_strand_id
1 'polypeptide(L)'
;MLSQIEEIKDTLFKYFETRIDLFKIETRDKIERAVVMAIYGALVLCIALTVLILVVILIGTFLNKWLDSDYLGYLILLGVFVIKLIIWIVWKENFIRMIRSIIVRFLKDKEE
;
A
#
# COMPACT_ATOMS: atom_id res chain seq x y z
N MET A 1 49.13 -26.52 15.60
CA MET A 1 47.79 -26.20 16.18
C MET A 1 47.31 -24.81 15.81
N LEU A 2 48.15 -23.78 15.82
CA LEU A 2 47.75 -22.41 15.40
C LEU A 2 47.43 -22.28 13.90
N SER A 3 48.18 -22.98 13.03
CA SER A 3 47.96 -22.91 11.56
C SER A 3 46.60 -23.43 11.09
N GLN A 4 46.07 -24.45 11.76
CA GLN A 4 44.78 -25.06 11.41
C GLN A 4 43.61 -24.14 11.77
N ILE A 5 43.76 -23.36 12.84
CA ILE A 5 42.76 -22.35 13.23
C ILE A 5 42.74 -21.22 12.20
N GLU A 6 43.90 -20.87 11.64
CA GLU A 6 44.04 -19.83 10.62
C GLU A 6 43.42 -20.25 9.28
N GLU A 7 43.63 -21.50 8.84
CA GLU A 7 42.97 -22.07 7.65
C GLU A 7 41.44 -22.15 7.77
N ILE A 8 40.93 -22.55 8.95
CA ILE A 8 39.49 -22.59 9.22
C ILE A 8 38.90 -21.17 9.19
N LYS A 9 39.61 -20.19 9.73
CA LYS A 9 39.19 -18.80 9.76
C LYS A 9 39.14 -18.19 8.36
N ASP A 10 40.14 -18.45 7.52
CA ASP A 10 40.17 -18.00 6.12
C ASP A 10 39.07 -18.65 5.28
N THR A 11 38.81 -19.94 5.49
CA THR A 11 37.74 -20.66 4.78
C THR A 11 36.36 -20.13 5.19
N LEU A 12 36.15 -19.87 6.48
CA LEU A 12 34.93 -19.23 6.99
C LEU A 12 34.78 -17.80 6.47
N PHE A 13 35.85 -17.02 6.45
CA PHE A 13 35.82 -15.65 5.90
C PHE A 13 35.44 -15.64 4.42
N LYS A 14 36.03 -16.51 3.60
CA LYS A 14 35.63 -16.67 2.18
C LYS A 14 34.17 -17.07 2.03
N TYR A 15 33.66 -17.94 2.90
CA TYR A 15 32.26 -18.36 2.86
C TYR A 15 31.30 -17.23 3.28
N PHE A 16 31.67 -16.45 4.30
CA PHE A 16 30.93 -15.25 4.71
C PHE A 16 30.95 -14.17 3.63
N GLU A 17 32.09 -13.94 2.99
CA GLU A 17 32.23 -12.99 1.89
C GLU A 17 31.35 -13.38 0.70
N THR A 18 31.35 -14.66 0.32
CA THR A 18 30.48 -15.20 -0.74
C THR A 18 28.98 -15.07 -0.37
N ARG A 19 28.63 -15.33 0.89
CA ARG A 19 27.25 -15.15 1.40
C ARG A 19 26.81 -13.69 1.39
N ILE A 20 27.70 -12.75 1.76
CA ILE A 20 27.42 -11.31 1.73
C ILE A 20 27.23 -10.83 0.30
N ASP A 21 28.05 -11.30 -0.64
CA ASP A 21 27.89 -10.96 -2.06
C ASP A 21 26.60 -11.51 -2.65
N LEU A 22 26.24 -12.76 -2.34
CA LEU A 22 24.95 -13.33 -2.71
C LEU A 22 23.78 -12.53 -2.11
N PHE A 23 23.89 -12.13 -0.84
CA PHE A 23 22.87 -11.33 -0.17
C PHE A 23 22.71 -9.96 -0.83
N LYS A 24 23.81 -9.32 -1.23
CA LYS A 24 23.85 -8.02 -1.92
C LYS A 24 23.24 -8.08 -3.31
N ILE A 25 23.44 -9.18 -4.03
CA ILE A 25 22.82 -9.43 -5.34
C ILE A 25 21.31 -9.63 -5.16
N GLU A 26 20.89 -10.46 -4.19
CA GLU A 26 19.49 -10.75 -3.94
C GLU A 26 18.72 -9.52 -3.40
N THR A 27 19.36 -8.68 -2.57
CA THR A 27 18.76 -7.40 -2.12
C THR A 27 18.63 -6.42 -3.27
N ARG A 28 19.61 -6.33 -4.18
CA ARG A 28 19.51 -5.48 -5.37
C ARG A 28 18.32 -5.88 -6.24
N ASP A 29 18.14 -7.16 -6.50
CA ASP A 29 17.03 -7.65 -7.34
C ASP A 29 15.67 -7.43 -6.68
N LYS A 30 15.57 -7.59 -5.34
CA LYS A 30 14.35 -7.26 -4.57
C LYS A 30 14.05 -5.76 -4.57
N ILE A 31 15.06 -4.91 -4.39
CA ILE A 31 14.92 -3.46 -4.40
C ILE A 31 14.51 -2.98 -5.80
N GLU A 32 15.17 -3.48 -6.85
CA GLU A 32 14.85 -3.16 -8.24
C GLU A 32 13.39 -3.51 -8.56
N ARG A 33 12.97 -4.73 -8.21
CA ARG A 33 11.59 -5.19 -8.42
C ARG A 33 10.57 -4.38 -7.61
N ALA A 34 10.90 -4.00 -6.37
CA ALA A 34 10.06 -3.15 -5.54
C ALA A 34 9.94 -1.73 -6.10
N VAL A 35 11.03 -1.15 -6.59
CA VAL A 35 11.05 0.18 -7.21
C VAL A 35 10.24 0.18 -8.51
N VAL A 36 10.43 -0.82 -9.36
CA VAL A 36 9.65 -0.97 -10.61
C VAL A 36 8.16 -1.11 -10.30
N MET A 37 7.80 -1.93 -9.31
CA MET A 37 6.41 -2.09 -8.89
C MET A 37 5.83 -0.80 -8.28
N ALA A 38 6.61 -0.05 -7.52
CA ALA A 38 6.20 1.23 -6.96
C ALA A 38 5.96 2.28 -8.06
N ILE A 39 6.85 2.37 -9.06
CA ILE A 39 6.70 3.28 -10.21
C ILE A 39 5.46 2.89 -11.03
N TYR A 40 5.30 1.61 -11.34
CA TYR A 40 4.12 1.13 -12.05
C TYR A 40 2.83 1.41 -11.27
N GLY A 41 2.83 1.13 -9.96
CA GLY A 41 1.71 1.45 -9.07
C GLY A 41 1.39 2.94 -9.05
N ALA A 42 2.41 3.81 -8.99
CA ALA A 42 2.23 5.26 -9.03
C ALA A 42 1.64 5.73 -10.36
N LEU A 43 2.08 5.19 -11.49
CA LEU A 43 1.52 5.48 -12.82
C LEU A 43 0.05 5.06 -12.91
N VAL A 44 -0.27 3.85 -12.47
CA VAL A 44 -1.66 3.34 -12.44
C VAL A 44 -2.53 4.21 -11.52
N LEU A 45 -2.03 4.59 -10.34
CA LEU A 45 -2.74 5.46 -9.41
C LEU A 45 -2.98 6.84 -10.02
N CYS A 46 -2.00 7.41 -10.71
CA CYS A 46 -2.14 8.68 -11.42
C CYS A 46 -3.26 8.62 -12.47
N ILE A 47 -3.26 7.59 -13.33
CA ILE A 47 -4.30 7.37 -14.33
C ILE A 47 -5.67 7.18 -13.67
N ALA A 48 -5.74 6.35 -12.63
CA ALA A 48 -6.98 6.10 -11.90
C ALA A 48 -7.54 7.38 -11.27
N LEU A 49 -6.69 8.24 -10.70
CA LEU A 49 -7.11 9.54 -10.18
C LEU A 49 -7.63 10.45 -11.29
N THR A 50 -6.97 10.51 -12.46
CA THR A 50 -7.45 11.29 -13.60
C THR A 50 -8.84 10.82 -14.03
N VAL A 51 -9.04 9.52 -14.19
CA VAL A 51 -10.36 8.94 -14.55
C VAL A 51 -11.40 9.27 -13.48
N LEU A 52 -11.05 9.14 -12.19
CA LEU A 52 -11.95 9.44 -11.08
C LEU A 52 -12.39 10.91 -11.09
N ILE A 53 -11.46 11.85 -11.31
CA ILE A 53 -11.78 13.28 -11.40
C ILE A 53 -12.76 13.52 -12.55
N LEU A 54 -12.51 12.92 -13.73
CA LEU A 54 -13.41 13.06 -14.88
C LEU A 54 -14.81 12.50 -14.58
N VAL A 55 -14.90 11.36 -13.89
CA VAL A 55 -16.19 10.79 -13.47
C VAL A 55 -16.93 11.72 -12.51
N VAL A 56 -16.24 12.30 -11.53
CA VAL A 56 -16.84 13.26 -10.59
C VAL A 56 -17.35 14.50 -11.34
N ILE A 57 -16.57 15.02 -12.29
CA ILE A 57 -16.98 16.16 -13.12
C ILE A 57 -18.21 15.81 -13.97
N LEU A 58 -18.22 14.62 -14.56
CA LEU A 58 -19.33 14.13 -15.38
C LEU A 58 -20.63 14.03 -14.57
N ILE A 59 -20.57 13.41 -13.38
CA ILE A 59 -21.72 13.29 -12.48
C ILE A 59 -22.16 14.69 -12.01
N GLY A 60 -21.23 15.58 -11.66
CA GLY A 60 -21.55 16.93 -11.23
C GLY A 60 -22.25 17.73 -12.31
N THR A 61 -21.77 17.64 -13.55
CA THR A 61 -22.38 18.29 -14.72
C THR A 61 -23.76 17.69 -15.03
N PHE A 62 -23.92 16.37 -14.91
CA PHE A 62 -25.22 15.72 -15.08
C PHE A 62 -26.22 16.21 -14.03
N LEU A 63 -25.80 16.29 -12.78
CA LEU A 63 -26.64 16.75 -11.67
C LEU A 63 -26.97 18.25 -11.81
N ASN A 64 -26.02 19.07 -12.25
CA ASN A 64 -26.23 20.48 -12.59
C ASN A 64 -27.35 20.68 -13.62
N LYS A 65 -27.31 19.90 -14.73
CA LYS A 65 -28.36 19.95 -15.76
C LYS A 65 -29.73 19.55 -15.21
N TRP A 66 -29.77 18.61 -14.28
CA TRP A 66 -31.03 18.16 -13.70
C TRP A 66 -31.63 19.16 -12.70
N LEU A 67 -30.76 19.92 -12.01
CA LEU A 67 -31.15 20.95 -11.06
C LEU A 67 -31.31 22.35 -11.69
N ASP A 68 -31.13 22.47 -13.00
CA ASP A 68 -31.18 23.72 -13.76
C ASP A 68 -30.25 24.81 -13.16
N SER A 69 -29.06 24.39 -12.71
CA SER A 69 -28.11 25.26 -12.03
C SER A 69 -26.67 24.87 -12.34
N ASP A 70 -25.82 25.87 -12.57
CA ASP A 70 -24.43 25.69 -13.00
C ASP A 70 -23.50 25.10 -11.92
N TYR A 71 -23.88 25.14 -10.64
CA TYR A 71 -22.97 24.78 -9.53
C TYR A 71 -23.57 23.86 -8.46
N LEU A 72 -24.91 23.75 -8.37
CA LEU A 72 -25.55 23.00 -7.28
C LEU A 72 -25.23 21.50 -7.29
N GLY A 73 -25.05 20.91 -8.45
CA GLY A 73 -24.64 19.50 -8.61
C GLY A 73 -23.27 19.21 -8.02
N TYR A 74 -22.31 20.13 -8.16
CA TYR A 74 -21.01 20.01 -7.50
C TYR A 74 -21.09 20.18 -5.98
N LEU A 75 -21.93 21.11 -5.50
CA LEU A 75 -22.14 21.34 -4.08
C LEU A 75 -22.76 20.11 -3.38
N ILE A 76 -23.74 19.47 -4.03
CA ILE A 76 -24.36 18.25 -3.52
C ILE A 76 -23.34 17.11 -3.48
N LEU A 77 -22.56 16.93 -4.55
CA LEU A 77 -21.48 15.93 -4.56
C LEU A 77 -20.49 16.15 -3.43
N LEU A 78 -20.05 17.40 -3.23
CA LEU A 78 -19.16 17.77 -2.14
C LEU A 78 -19.77 17.43 -0.77
N GLY A 79 -21.05 17.76 -0.56
CA GLY A 79 -21.79 17.38 0.65
C GLY A 79 -21.80 15.87 0.89
N VAL A 80 -22.07 15.07 -0.15
CA VAL A 80 -22.06 13.60 -0.06
C VAL A 80 -20.66 13.07 0.30
N PHE A 81 -19.59 13.61 -0.30
CA PHE A 81 -18.22 13.20 0.05
C PHE A 81 -17.84 13.58 1.48
N VAL A 82 -18.23 14.78 1.94
CA VAL A 82 -18.01 15.21 3.32
C VAL A 82 -18.77 14.31 4.31
N ILE A 83 -20.02 13.99 4.03
CA ILE A 83 -20.81 13.07 4.89
C ILE A 83 -20.16 11.69 4.95
N LYS A 84 -19.73 11.12 3.80
CA LYS A 84 -19.00 9.85 3.79
C LYS A 84 -17.72 9.92 4.63
N LEU A 85 -16.99 11.02 4.55
CA LEU A 85 -15.75 11.24 5.31
C LEU A 85 -16.03 11.32 6.82
N ILE A 86 -17.09 12.03 7.23
CA ILE A 86 -17.52 12.09 8.63
C ILE A 86 -17.91 10.70 9.13
N ILE A 87 -18.72 9.95 8.38
CA ILE A 87 -19.11 8.58 8.73
C ILE A 87 -17.87 7.70 8.91
N TRP A 88 -16.91 7.79 7.99
CA TRP A 88 -15.65 7.05 8.08
C TRP A 88 -14.87 7.39 9.35
N ILE A 89 -14.73 8.68 9.67
CA ILE A 89 -14.02 9.12 10.89
C ILE A 89 -14.71 8.61 12.15
N VAL A 90 -16.04 8.66 12.21
CA VAL A 90 -16.80 8.16 13.37
C VAL A 90 -16.69 6.64 13.48
N TRP A 91 -16.73 5.92 12.36
CA TRP A 91 -16.67 4.46 12.34
C TRP A 91 -15.26 3.88 12.43
N LYS A 92 -14.21 4.71 12.30
CA LYS A 92 -12.81 4.25 12.30
C LYS A 92 -12.51 3.37 13.51
N GLU A 93 -13.02 3.73 14.68
CA GLU A 93 -12.76 3.00 15.91
C GLU A 93 -13.46 1.64 15.94
N ASN A 94 -14.70 1.58 15.43
CA ASN A 94 -15.42 0.31 15.26
C ASN A 94 -14.71 -0.61 14.27
N PHE A 95 -14.25 -0.06 13.13
CA PHE A 95 -13.51 -0.82 12.14
C PHE A 95 -12.20 -1.39 12.69
N ILE A 96 -11.43 -0.58 13.45
CA ILE A 96 -10.18 -1.04 14.10
C ILE A 96 -10.47 -2.12 15.13
N ARG A 97 -11.53 -1.98 15.93
CA ARG A 97 -11.96 -3.02 16.89
C ARG A 97 -12.37 -4.31 16.19
N MET A 98 -13.10 -4.21 15.08
CA MET A 98 -13.52 -5.36 14.27
C MET A 98 -12.32 -6.09 13.67
N ILE A 99 -11.39 -5.38 13.03
CA ILE A 99 -10.16 -5.95 12.45
C ILE A 99 -9.33 -6.65 13.53
N ARG A 100 -9.16 -6.03 14.70
CA ARG A 100 -8.46 -6.65 15.83
C ARG A 100 -9.11 -7.95 16.28
N SER A 101 -10.45 -7.98 16.37
CA SER A 101 -11.18 -9.18 16.77
C SER A 101 -11.03 -10.34 15.77
N ILE A 102 -10.95 -10.03 14.47
CA ILE A 102 -10.73 -11.01 13.40
C ILE A 102 -9.31 -11.57 13.50
N ILE A 103 -8.29 -10.71 13.62
CA ILE A 103 -6.89 -11.14 13.72
C ILE A 103 -6.67 -12.04 14.94
N VAL A 104 -7.23 -11.70 16.10
CA VAL A 104 -7.09 -12.52 17.32
C VAL A 104 -7.78 -13.88 17.17
N ARG A 105 -8.92 -13.96 16.49
CA ARG A 105 -9.58 -15.25 16.19
C ARG A 105 -8.74 -16.10 15.25
N PHE A 106 -8.21 -15.53 14.18
CA PHE A 106 -7.36 -16.25 13.22
C PHE A 106 -6.03 -16.74 13.82
N LEU A 107 -5.46 -16.02 14.79
CA LEU A 107 -4.26 -16.46 15.50
C LEU A 107 -4.54 -17.65 16.44
N LYS A 108 -5.68 -17.63 17.15
CA LYS A 108 -6.09 -18.74 18.03
C LYS A 108 -6.37 -20.04 17.26
N ASP A 109 -6.96 -19.94 16.07
CA ASP A 109 -7.30 -21.09 15.22
C ASP A 109 -6.07 -21.78 14.61
N LYS A 110 -4.89 -21.17 14.71
CA LYS A 110 -3.62 -21.70 14.17
C LYS A 110 -2.73 -22.36 15.24
N GLU A 111 -3.11 -22.25 16.52
CA GLU A 111 -2.41 -22.85 17.67
C GLU A 111 -3.08 -24.15 18.17
N GLU A 112 -4.28 -24.50 17.68
CA GLU A 112 -4.92 -25.84 17.81
C GLU A 112 -4.65 -26.71 16.58
#